data_AF-X0TYR9-F1
#
_entry.id   AF-X0TYR9-F1
#
_cell.length_a   1.000
_cell.length_b   1.000
_cell.length_c   1.000
_cell.angle_alpha   90.00
_cell.angle_beta   90.00
_cell.angle_gamma   90.00
#
_symmetry.space_group_name_H-M   'P 1'
#
loop_
_entity.id
_entity.type
_entity.pdbx_description
1 polymer ?
#
loop_
_entity_poly.entity_id
_entity_poly.type
_entity_poly.pdbx_seq_one_letter_code
_entity_poly.pdbx_strand_id
1 'polypeptide(L)'
;VNIYDCRVNLGRLLADEIKKHDLKIDIVVPVPDSARDAAIEIARKLNLKYREALVKNRYIGRTFIMPADQKRKTSVRQKLNPIPSEFKEKNVLLVDDSIVRGNTSRAIIDLVRECGAKKVYFASYSPPLRFPCVYGIDMQTKTEFVAQDANLDQIANKIGADKVIYQTLESLKKAVGLGNKDLKNFCGACFDGVYPTGDVTPEILEEIEKERKIAQENQLELKF
;
A
#
# COMPACT_ATOMS: atom_id res chain seq x y z
N VAL A 1 17.86 -10.04 -11.32
CA VAL A 1 16.48 -9.52 -11.37
C VAL A 1 16.52 -8.01 -11.44
N ASN A 2 15.97 -7.40 -12.50
CA ASN A 2 15.81 -5.95 -12.58
C ASN A 2 14.53 -5.52 -11.84
N ILE A 3 14.64 -4.60 -10.89
CA ILE A 3 13.52 -4.15 -10.05
C ILE A 3 12.48 -3.36 -10.86
N TYR A 4 12.92 -2.55 -11.82
CA TYR A 4 12.01 -1.81 -12.69
C TYR A 4 11.13 -2.78 -13.49
N ASP A 5 11.73 -3.74 -14.18
CA ASP A 5 11.01 -4.74 -14.98
C ASP A 5 10.05 -5.56 -14.11
N CYS A 6 10.47 -5.87 -12.87
CA CYS A 6 9.59 -6.53 -11.90
C CYS A 6 8.35 -5.69 -11.58
N ARG A 7 8.49 -4.39 -11.32
CA ARG A 7 7.35 -3.50 -11.04
C ARG A 7 6.42 -3.34 -12.24
N VAL A 8 6.98 -3.27 -13.45
CA VAL A 8 6.19 -3.31 -14.69
C VAL A 8 5.42 -4.63 -14.78
N ASN A 9 6.06 -5.78 -14.55
CA ASN A 9 5.39 -7.08 -14.57
C ASN A 9 4.29 -7.19 -13.50
N LEU A 10 4.50 -6.62 -12.31
CA LEU A 10 3.49 -6.55 -11.26
C LEU A 10 2.27 -5.73 -11.70
N GLY A 11 2.48 -4.58 -12.33
CA GLY A 11 1.39 -3.80 -12.93
C GLY A 11 0.62 -4.60 -13.98
N ARG A 12 1.34 -5.34 -14.84
CA ARG A 12 0.73 -6.17 -15.90
C ARG A 12 -0.17 -7.27 -15.34
N LEU A 13 0.25 -7.93 -14.26
CA LEU A 13 -0.53 -9.00 -13.62
C LEU A 13 -1.67 -8.42 -12.78
N LEU A 14 -1.45 -7.30 -12.09
CA LEU A 14 -2.51 -6.64 -11.32
C LEU A 14 -3.63 -6.12 -12.24
N ALA A 15 -3.30 -5.68 -13.45
CA ALA A 15 -4.29 -5.31 -14.46
C ALA A 15 -5.21 -6.50 -14.81
N ASP A 16 -4.69 -7.73 -14.88
CA ASP A 16 -5.52 -8.91 -15.11
C ASP A 16 -6.46 -9.18 -13.94
N GLU A 17 -6.00 -8.94 -12.71
CA GLU A 17 -6.84 -9.05 -11.51
C GLU A 17 -7.94 -7.98 -11.51
N ILE A 18 -7.60 -6.73 -11.84
CA ILE A 18 -8.56 -5.62 -11.91
C ILE A 18 -9.68 -5.89 -12.92
N LYS A 19 -9.38 -6.48 -14.08
CA LYS A 19 -10.38 -6.81 -15.10
C LYS A 19 -11.48 -7.75 -14.59
N LYS A 20 -11.22 -8.55 -13.55
CA LYS A 20 -12.21 -9.48 -12.99
C LYS A 20 -13.34 -8.79 -12.22
N HIS A 21 -13.16 -7.52 -11.85
CA HIS A 21 -14.07 -6.82 -10.94
C HIS A 21 -15.11 -5.92 -11.64
N ASP A 22 -15.17 -5.90 -12.97
CA ASP A 22 -16.10 -5.09 -13.79
C ASP A 22 -16.30 -3.65 -13.25
N LEU A 23 -15.19 -2.96 -12.98
CA LEU A 23 -15.19 -1.61 -12.42
C LEU A 23 -15.19 -0.56 -13.53
N LYS A 24 -16.09 0.43 -13.42
CA LYS A 24 -16.04 1.63 -14.26
C LYS A 24 -14.95 2.58 -13.77
N ILE A 25 -13.78 2.57 -14.40
CA ILE A 25 -12.62 3.41 -14.04
C ILE A 25 -12.40 4.45 -15.15
N ASP A 26 -12.27 5.72 -14.77
CA ASP A 26 -11.99 6.81 -15.73
C ASP A 26 -10.49 7.12 -15.83
N ILE A 27 -9.77 7.05 -14.70
CA ILE A 27 -8.32 7.33 -14.62
C ILE A 27 -7.61 6.39 -13.66
N VAL A 28 -6.33 6.14 -13.95
CA VAL A 28 -5.39 5.45 -13.07
C VAL A 28 -4.40 6.49 -12.52
N VAL A 29 -4.26 6.54 -11.20
CA VAL A 29 -3.42 7.51 -10.49
C VAL A 29 -2.48 6.77 -9.54
N PRO A 30 -1.16 6.87 -9.70
CA PRO A 30 -0.23 6.28 -8.75
C PRO A 30 -0.18 7.09 -7.45
N VAL A 31 0.04 6.41 -6.34
CA VAL A 31 0.61 7.00 -5.13
C VAL A 31 2.12 7.11 -5.35
N PRO A 32 2.70 8.33 -5.44
CA PRO A 32 4.10 8.49 -5.79
C PRO A 32 5.04 8.09 -4.64
N ASP A 33 6.23 7.54 -4.91
CA ASP A 33 6.86 7.38 -6.24
C ASP A 33 6.93 5.92 -6.70
N SER A 34 6.88 4.96 -5.78
CA SER A 34 7.12 3.53 -6.04
C SER A 34 6.08 2.91 -6.98
N ALA A 35 4.85 3.44 -7.00
CA ALA A 35 3.76 2.87 -7.78
C ALA A 35 3.65 3.35 -9.24
N ARG A 36 4.50 4.28 -9.68
CA ARG A 36 4.44 4.85 -11.03
C ARG A 36 4.52 3.78 -12.11
N ASP A 37 5.56 2.95 -12.08
CA ASP A 37 5.82 1.96 -13.14
C ASP A 37 4.67 0.95 -13.27
N ALA A 38 4.16 0.47 -12.14
CA ALA A 38 3.02 -0.45 -12.09
C ALA A 38 1.74 0.23 -12.59
N ALA A 39 1.45 1.47 -12.15
CA ALA A 39 0.27 2.22 -12.57
C ALA A 39 0.27 2.56 -14.07
N ILE A 40 1.43 2.91 -14.63
CA ILE A 40 1.60 3.13 -16.07
C ILE A 40 1.24 1.85 -16.83
N GLU A 41 1.77 0.71 -16.40
CA GLU A 41 1.48 -0.57 -17.06
C GLU A 41 0.01 -0.99 -16.91
N ILE A 42 -0.59 -0.76 -15.75
CA ILE A 42 -2.02 -1.00 -15.53
C ILE A 42 -2.85 -0.16 -16.49
N ALA A 43 -2.60 1.15 -16.57
CA ALA A 43 -3.29 2.04 -17.47
C ALA A 43 -3.14 1.58 -18.94
N ARG A 44 -1.93 1.23 -19.36
CA ARG A 44 -1.64 0.72 -20.71
C ARG A 44 -2.42 -0.55 -21.03
N LYS A 45 -2.45 -1.52 -20.12
CA LYS A 45 -3.09 -2.82 -20.33
C LYS A 45 -4.62 -2.80 -20.22
N LEU A 46 -5.15 -1.87 -19.43
CA LEU A 46 -6.58 -1.62 -19.32
C LEU A 46 -7.12 -0.62 -20.35
N ASN A 47 -6.24 -0.03 -21.17
CA ASN A 47 -6.57 1.07 -22.09
C ASN A 47 -7.26 2.25 -21.37
N LEU A 48 -6.73 2.61 -20.21
CA LEU A 48 -7.20 3.71 -19.35
C LEU A 48 -6.22 4.88 -19.37
N LYS A 49 -6.70 6.06 -18.99
CA LYS A 49 -5.86 7.25 -18.89
C LYS A 49 -5.01 7.22 -17.61
N TYR A 50 -3.70 7.25 -17.77
CA TYR A 50 -2.75 7.52 -16.68
C TYR A 50 -2.72 9.02 -16.36
N ARG A 51 -2.70 9.36 -15.06
CA ARG A 51 -2.60 10.74 -14.57
C ARG A 51 -1.71 10.85 -13.34
N GLU A 52 -0.70 11.73 -13.42
CA GLU A 52 0.08 12.23 -12.27
C GLU A 52 -0.76 13.24 -11.48
N ALA A 53 -1.83 12.79 -10.83
CA ALA A 53 -2.76 13.66 -10.11
C ALA A 53 -2.42 13.85 -8.63
N LEU A 54 -1.46 13.07 -8.10
CA LEU A 54 -0.88 13.24 -6.76
C LEU A 54 0.60 13.58 -6.90
N VAL A 55 0.98 14.77 -6.46
CA VAL A 55 2.37 15.24 -6.52
C VAL A 55 3.00 15.12 -5.15
N LYS A 56 4.08 14.35 -5.03
CA LYS A 56 4.84 14.26 -3.79
C LYS A 56 5.61 15.55 -3.52
N ASN A 57 5.45 16.09 -2.33
CA ASN A 57 6.29 17.20 -1.87
C ASN A 57 7.69 16.65 -1.61
N ARG A 58 8.67 17.07 -2.44
CA ARG A 58 10.08 16.62 -2.31
C ARG A 58 10.78 17.20 -1.10
N TYR A 59 10.30 18.35 -0.61
CA TYR A 59 10.89 19.10 0.49
C TYR A 59 9.93 19.11 1.67
N ILE A 60 9.92 18.01 2.43
CA ILE A 60 9.17 17.92 3.68
C ILE A 60 10.16 18.17 4.81
N GLY A 61 10.08 19.36 5.40
CA GLY A 61 10.85 19.70 6.60
C GLY A 61 10.35 18.93 7.82
N ARG A 62 11.20 18.81 8.85
CA ARG A 62 10.76 18.32 10.17
C ARG A 62 9.70 19.28 10.70
N THR A 63 8.55 18.76 11.11
CA THR A 63 7.52 19.56 11.81
C THR A 63 7.97 19.75 13.26
N PHE A 64 8.18 20.99 13.69
CA PHE A 64 8.33 21.32 15.11
C PHE A 64 6.99 21.10 15.84
N ILE A 65 7.04 20.93 17.16
CA ILE A 65 5.85 20.77 18.01
C ILE A 65 4.94 21.98 17.78
N MET A 66 3.78 21.76 17.15
CA MET A 66 2.79 22.80 16.93
C MET A 66 1.88 22.90 18.16
N PRO A 67 1.56 24.12 18.67
CA PRO A 67 0.57 24.32 19.73
C PRO A 67 -0.78 23.70 19.33
N ALA A 68 -1.52 23.19 20.31
CA ALA A 68 -2.68 22.32 20.13
C ALA A 68 -3.83 22.87 19.25
N ASP A 69 -3.88 24.18 18.97
CA ASP A 69 -5.08 24.86 18.46
C ASP A 69 -5.05 25.33 17.01
N GLN A 70 -4.02 25.03 16.21
CA GLN A 70 -4.09 25.29 14.76
C GLN A 70 -4.31 24.01 13.97
N LYS A 71 -5.58 23.81 13.57
CA LYS A 71 -6.09 22.90 12.52
C LYS A 71 -4.99 21.98 11.97
N ARG A 72 -4.86 20.77 12.52
CA ARG A 72 -4.03 19.70 11.93
C ARG A 72 -4.44 19.55 10.46
N LYS A 73 -3.69 20.17 9.54
CA LYS A 73 -3.69 19.72 8.15
C LYS A 73 -3.27 18.26 8.23
N THR A 74 -4.10 17.36 7.71
CA THR A 74 -3.81 15.93 7.66
C THR A 74 -2.36 15.75 7.16
N SER A 75 -1.55 14.95 7.86
CA SER A 75 -0.13 14.76 7.55
C SER A 75 0.10 14.32 6.09
N VAL A 76 -0.92 13.73 5.46
CA VAL A 76 -0.94 13.44 4.03
C VAL A 76 -0.91 14.70 3.16
N ARG A 77 -1.63 15.79 3.48
CA ARG A 77 -1.58 17.05 2.70
C ARG A 77 -0.21 17.74 2.78
N GLN A 78 0.57 17.45 3.82
CA GLN A 78 1.97 17.88 3.89
C GLN A 78 2.87 17.03 2.98
N LYS A 79 2.50 15.77 2.73
CA LYS A 79 3.28 14.82 1.92
C LYS A 79 2.92 14.85 0.44
N LEU A 80 1.65 15.04 0.12
CA LEU A 80 1.06 14.92 -1.20
C LEU A 80 0.19 16.15 -1.50
N ASN A 81 0.36 16.71 -2.69
CA ASN A 81 -0.48 17.77 -3.23
C ASN A 81 -1.34 17.20 -4.36
N PRO A 82 -2.68 17.18 -4.22
CA PRO A 82 -3.56 16.70 -5.29
C PRO A 82 -3.72 17.77 -6.37
N ILE A 83 -4.04 17.34 -7.60
CA ILE A 83 -4.48 18.22 -8.70
C ILE A 83 -6.01 18.07 -8.85
N PRO A 84 -6.84 18.95 -8.26
CA PRO A 84 -8.28 18.69 -8.15
C PRO A 84 -9.00 18.52 -9.49
N SER A 85 -8.56 19.23 -10.53
CA SER A 85 -9.12 19.11 -11.89
C SER A 85 -8.99 17.70 -12.47
N GLU A 86 -8.02 16.91 -12.00
CA GLU A 86 -7.88 15.53 -12.44
C GLU A 86 -8.87 14.58 -11.76
N PHE A 87 -9.43 14.92 -10.59
CA PHE A 87 -10.31 14.02 -9.82
C PHE A 87 -11.80 14.32 -9.99
N LYS A 88 -12.16 15.58 -10.22
CA LYS A 88 -13.56 16.05 -10.25
C LYS A 88 -14.44 15.20 -11.17
N GLU A 89 -15.53 14.68 -10.63
CA GLU A 89 -16.58 13.90 -11.29
C GLU A 89 -16.12 12.56 -11.93
N LYS A 90 -14.95 12.04 -11.55
CA LYS A 90 -14.36 10.81 -12.09
C LYS A 90 -14.36 9.65 -11.10
N ASN A 91 -14.38 8.44 -11.63
CA ASN A 91 -14.07 7.20 -10.94
C ASN A 91 -12.57 6.91 -11.03
N VAL A 92 -11.90 6.90 -9.89
CA VAL A 92 -10.44 6.91 -9.79
C VAL A 92 -9.95 5.55 -9.31
N LEU A 93 -8.98 4.97 -10.02
CA LEU A 93 -8.19 3.86 -9.52
C LEU A 93 -6.86 4.39 -8.96
N LEU A 94 -6.74 4.42 -7.64
CA LEU A 94 -5.47 4.65 -6.96
C LEU A 94 -4.64 3.38 -6.97
N VAL A 95 -3.34 3.49 -7.26
CA VAL A 95 -2.40 2.37 -7.25
C VAL A 95 -1.27 2.68 -6.26
N ASP A 96 -1.04 1.79 -5.30
CA ASP A 96 0.03 1.91 -4.31
C ASP A 96 0.83 0.60 -4.24
N ASP A 97 2.01 0.65 -3.62
CA ASP A 97 2.85 -0.53 -3.45
C ASP A 97 2.24 -1.55 -2.51
N SER A 98 1.78 -1.11 -1.35
CA SER A 98 1.36 -1.94 -0.24
C SER A 98 0.38 -1.18 0.64
N ILE A 99 -0.42 -1.93 1.41
CA ILE A 99 -1.24 -1.36 2.47
C ILE A 99 -0.83 -2.05 3.78
N VAL A 100 -0.19 -1.30 4.66
CA VAL A 100 0.28 -1.79 5.98
C VAL A 100 -0.79 -1.53 7.05
N ARG A 101 -0.82 -0.31 7.60
CA ARG A 101 -1.80 0.11 8.62
C ARG A 101 -3.09 0.69 8.05
N GLY A 102 -3.11 1.04 6.76
CA GLY A 102 -4.25 1.66 6.10
C GLY A 102 -4.46 3.16 6.37
N ASN A 103 -3.84 3.75 7.41
CA ASN A 103 -3.99 5.17 7.74
C ASN A 103 -3.59 6.11 6.58
N THR A 104 -2.47 5.82 5.91
CA THR A 104 -2.02 6.60 4.75
C THR A 104 -2.99 6.45 3.59
N SER A 105 -3.39 5.22 3.26
CA SER A 105 -4.34 4.94 2.18
C SER A 105 -5.68 5.64 2.42
N ARG A 106 -6.20 5.58 3.66
CA ARG A 106 -7.42 6.29 4.08
C ARG A 106 -7.30 7.79 3.85
N ALA A 107 -6.23 8.40 4.35
CA ALA A 107 -6.03 9.84 4.20
C ALA A 107 -5.85 10.27 2.73
N ILE A 108 -5.27 9.42 1.87
CA ILE A 108 -5.20 9.66 0.42
C ILE A 108 -6.59 9.56 -0.22
N ILE A 109 -7.39 8.56 0.15
CA ILE A 109 -8.75 8.39 -0.36
C ILE A 109 -9.61 9.60 0.04
N ASP A 110 -9.54 10.03 1.30
CA ASP A 110 -10.25 11.21 1.78
C ASP A 110 -9.85 12.46 1.00
N LEU A 111 -8.54 12.67 0.77
CA LEU A 111 -8.01 13.77 -0.03
C LEU A 111 -8.54 13.77 -1.48
N VAL A 112 -8.63 12.59 -2.09
CA VAL A 112 -9.12 12.41 -3.47
C VAL A 112 -10.63 12.65 -3.54
N ARG A 113 -11.40 12.20 -2.53
CA ARG A 113 -12.83 12.48 -2.41
C ARG A 113 -13.11 13.97 -2.19
N GLU A 114 -12.31 14.65 -1.37
CA GLU A 114 -12.35 16.10 -1.18
C GLU A 114 -12.12 16.87 -2.49
N CYS A 115 -11.39 16.28 -3.44
CA CYS A 115 -11.18 16.83 -4.78
C CYS A 115 -12.32 16.55 -5.77
N GLY A 116 -13.40 15.89 -5.32
CA GLY A 116 -14.61 15.66 -6.11
C GLY A 116 -14.64 14.34 -6.89
N ALA A 117 -13.84 13.34 -6.50
CA ALA A 117 -13.95 12.00 -7.10
C ALA A 117 -15.30 11.32 -6.75
N LYS A 118 -15.93 10.67 -7.73
CA LYS A 118 -17.22 9.94 -7.56
C LYS A 118 -17.05 8.61 -6.84
N LYS A 119 -16.05 7.85 -7.30
CA LYS A 119 -15.68 6.53 -6.78
C LYS A 119 -14.17 6.49 -6.65
N VAL A 120 -13.69 5.91 -5.56
CA VAL A 120 -12.26 5.73 -5.31
C VAL A 120 -12.01 4.25 -5.07
N TYR A 121 -11.44 3.61 -6.08
CA TYR A 121 -10.92 2.25 -6.00
C TYR A 121 -9.45 2.31 -5.62
N PHE A 122 -8.98 1.31 -4.87
CA PHE A 122 -7.60 1.25 -4.42
C PHE A 122 -7.00 -0.10 -4.78
N ALA A 123 -5.88 -0.11 -5.50
CA ALA A 123 -5.18 -1.31 -5.91
C ALA A 123 -3.77 -1.33 -5.31
N SER A 124 -3.42 -2.44 -4.66
CA SER A 124 -2.08 -2.69 -4.15
C SER A 124 -1.40 -3.75 -5.01
N TYR A 125 -0.20 -3.47 -5.49
CA TYR A 125 0.56 -4.46 -6.27
C TYR A 125 1.39 -5.43 -5.41
N SER A 126 1.29 -5.32 -4.08
CA SER A 126 1.63 -6.39 -3.15
C SER A 126 0.37 -7.18 -2.75
N PRO A 127 0.53 -8.41 -2.23
CA PRO A 127 -0.54 -9.08 -1.48
C PRO A 127 -0.81 -8.40 -0.12
N PRO A 128 -1.92 -8.75 0.56
CA PRO A 128 -2.21 -8.24 1.89
C PRO A 128 -1.15 -8.70 2.90
N LEU A 129 -0.55 -7.75 3.63
CA LEU A 129 0.38 -8.03 4.71
C LEU A 129 -0.38 -8.51 5.95
N ARG A 130 -0.08 -9.73 6.41
CA ARG A 130 -0.78 -10.40 7.51
C ARG A 130 0.14 -10.86 8.64
N PHE A 131 1.44 -10.96 8.37
CA PHE A 131 2.42 -11.48 9.30
C PHE A 131 3.64 -10.56 9.40
N PRO A 132 4.27 -10.46 10.58
CA PRO A 132 5.42 -9.59 10.77
C PRO A 132 6.67 -10.17 10.09
N CYS A 133 7.55 -9.30 9.64
CA CYS A 133 8.89 -9.71 9.21
C CYS A 133 9.84 -9.83 10.42
N VAL A 134 10.63 -10.90 10.44
CA VAL A 134 11.71 -11.16 11.42
C VAL A 134 13.09 -11.21 10.77
N TYR A 135 13.19 -10.92 9.47
CA TYR A 135 14.43 -10.98 8.69
C TYR A 135 14.97 -9.60 8.31
N GLY A 136 14.72 -8.59 9.16
CA GLY A 136 15.33 -7.26 9.04
C GLY A 136 14.52 -6.19 8.27
N ILE A 137 13.34 -6.51 7.74
CA ILE A 137 12.41 -5.47 7.28
C ILE A 137 11.64 -4.94 8.49
N ASP A 138 11.83 -3.66 8.81
CA ASP A 138 11.10 -3.00 9.88
C ASP A 138 9.59 -2.95 9.54
N MET A 139 8.85 -3.86 10.16
CA MET A 139 7.40 -3.91 10.11
C MET A 139 6.89 -3.77 11.53
N GLN A 140 5.81 -3.02 11.69
CA GLN A 140 5.20 -2.88 13.02
C GLN A 140 4.50 -4.18 13.43
N THR A 141 3.95 -4.17 14.64
CA THR A 141 3.35 -5.36 15.26
C THR A 141 2.14 -5.85 14.46
N LYS A 142 1.88 -7.17 14.53
CA LYS A 142 0.84 -7.83 13.75
C LYS A 142 -0.52 -7.15 13.95
N THR A 143 -0.82 -6.75 15.18
CA THR A 143 -2.05 -6.04 15.59
C THR A 143 -2.34 -4.75 14.83
N GLU A 144 -1.35 -4.16 14.16
CA GLU A 144 -1.54 -2.92 13.43
C GLU A 144 -1.81 -3.10 11.93
N PHE A 145 -1.71 -4.31 11.39
CA PHE A 145 -1.97 -4.54 9.98
C PHE A 145 -3.46 -4.44 9.67
N VAL A 146 -3.81 -3.60 8.69
CA VAL A 146 -5.21 -3.41 8.28
C VAL A 146 -5.85 -4.73 7.83
N ALA A 147 -5.01 -5.62 7.27
CA ALA A 147 -5.40 -6.86 6.65
C ALA A 147 -5.36 -8.08 7.57
N GLN A 148 -4.80 -8.00 8.79
CA GLN A 148 -4.54 -9.16 9.67
C GLN A 148 -5.68 -10.20 9.65
N ASP A 149 -6.85 -9.79 10.14
CA ASP A 149 -8.07 -10.61 10.24
C ASP A 149 -9.21 -10.00 9.41
N ALA A 150 -8.85 -9.35 8.30
CA ALA A 150 -9.82 -8.69 7.42
C ALA A 150 -9.86 -9.33 6.03
N ASN A 151 -11.07 -9.52 5.53
CA ASN A 151 -11.32 -9.76 4.12
C ASN A 151 -11.24 -8.45 3.31
N LEU A 152 -11.27 -8.53 1.98
CA LEU A 152 -11.06 -7.38 1.11
C LEU A 152 -12.11 -6.27 1.29
N ASP A 153 -13.37 -6.61 1.54
CA ASP A 153 -14.44 -5.63 1.73
C ASP A 153 -14.33 -4.96 3.11
N GLN A 154 -13.92 -5.70 4.13
CA GLN A 154 -13.58 -5.13 5.44
C GLN A 154 -12.38 -4.17 5.33
N ILE A 155 -11.36 -4.51 4.54
CA ILE A 155 -10.23 -3.61 4.28
C ILE A 155 -10.71 -2.35 3.56
N ALA A 156 -11.55 -2.49 2.52
CA ALA A 156 -12.12 -1.36 1.79
C ALA A 156 -12.85 -0.38 2.72
N ASN A 157 -13.71 -0.92 3.59
CA ASN A 157 -14.39 -0.12 4.61
C ASN A 157 -13.40 0.53 5.61
N LYS A 158 -12.37 -0.21 6.05
CA LYS A 158 -11.32 0.30 6.94
C LYS A 158 -10.43 1.38 6.31
N ILE A 159 -10.44 1.57 5.01
CA ILE A 159 -9.72 2.67 4.36
C ILE A 159 -10.64 3.67 3.63
N GLY A 160 -11.94 3.43 3.60
CA GLY A 160 -12.92 4.29 2.93
C GLY A 160 -12.96 4.15 1.40
N ALA A 161 -12.38 3.08 0.84
CA ALA A 161 -12.41 2.81 -0.60
C ALA A 161 -13.75 2.17 -1.02
N ASP A 162 -14.17 2.43 -2.26
CA ASP A 162 -15.33 1.76 -2.87
C ASP A 162 -15.04 0.31 -3.23
N LYS A 163 -13.78 0.00 -3.57
CA LYS A 163 -13.27 -1.38 -3.73
C LYS A 163 -11.77 -1.38 -3.48
N VAL A 164 -11.27 -2.46 -2.88
CA VAL A 164 -9.84 -2.74 -2.76
C VAL A 164 -9.49 -3.99 -3.55
N ILE A 165 -8.41 -3.92 -4.31
CA ILE A 165 -7.87 -5.02 -5.11
C ILE A 165 -6.42 -5.22 -4.68
N TYR A 166 -6.03 -6.45 -4.39
CA TYR A 166 -4.64 -6.80 -4.08
C TYR A 166 -4.09 -7.71 -5.17
N GLN A 167 -2.78 -7.63 -5.37
CA GLN A 167 -2.06 -8.65 -6.13
C GLN A 167 -2.10 -9.99 -5.39
N THR A 168 -2.13 -11.10 -6.12
CA THR A 168 -1.99 -12.43 -5.50
C THR A 168 -0.53 -12.72 -5.19
N LEU A 169 -0.26 -13.54 -4.16
CA LEU A 169 1.10 -13.96 -3.84
C LEU A 169 1.75 -14.73 -5.00
N GLU A 170 0.97 -15.54 -5.71
CA GLU A 170 1.44 -16.25 -6.90
C GLU A 170 1.87 -15.30 -8.01
N SER A 171 1.04 -14.27 -8.31
CA SER A 171 1.39 -13.25 -9.29
C SER A 171 2.62 -12.44 -8.88
N LEU A 172 2.78 -12.14 -7.58
CA LEU A 172 3.98 -11.49 -7.07
C LEU A 172 5.22 -12.37 -7.33
N LYS A 173 5.21 -13.64 -6.90
CA LYS A 173 6.31 -14.58 -7.12
C LYS A 173 6.61 -14.77 -8.62
N LYS A 174 5.56 -14.86 -9.44
CA LYS A 174 5.67 -14.95 -10.91
C LYS A 174 6.34 -13.71 -11.50
N ALA A 175 5.93 -12.50 -11.12
CA ALA A 175 6.50 -11.26 -11.63
C ALA A 175 8.00 -11.14 -11.35
N VAL A 176 8.44 -11.53 -10.15
CA VAL A 176 9.86 -11.54 -9.76
C VAL A 176 10.62 -12.63 -10.53
N GLY A 177 10.06 -13.83 -10.62
CA GLY A 177 10.67 -14.97 -11.32
C GLY A 177 10.85 -14.77 -12.83
N LEU A 178 10.05 -13.91 -13.47
CA LEU A 178 10.26 -13.52 -14.88
C LEU A 178 11.62 -12.83 -15.09
N GLY A 179 12.15 -12.15 -14.07
CA GLY A 179 13.44 -11.46 -14.13
C GLY A 179 14.65 -12.36 -13.83
N ASN A 180 14.42 -13.60 -13.36
CA ASN A 180 15.44 -14.64 -13.23
C ASN A 180 14.77 -16.02 -13.01
N LYS A 181 14.86 -16.90 -14.01
CA LYS A 181 14.24 -18.24 -13.98
C LYS A 181 14.94 -19.23 -13.05
N ASP A 182 16.15 -18.93 -12.60
CA ASP A 182 16.91 -19.77 -11.67
C ASP A 182 16.40 -19.63 -10.23
N LEU A 183 15.72 -18.51 -9.92
CA LEU A 183 15.06 -18.33 -8.64
C LEU A 183 13.79 -19.17 -8.59
N LYS A 184 13.84 -20.27 -7.81
CA LYS A 184 12.70 -21.19 -7.64
C LYS A 184 11.78 -20.82 -6.50
N ASN A 185 12.34 -20.21 -5.45
CA ASN A 185 11.62 -19.90 -4.21
C ASN A 185 11.87 -18.46 -3.78
N PHE A 186 10.86 -17.87 -3.14
CA PHE A 186 10.91 -16.54 -2.55
C PHE A 186 10.33 -16.60 -1.15
N CYS A 187 10.90 -15.83 -0.23
CA CYS A 187 10.28 -15.61 1.07
C CYS A 187 8.93 -14.88 0.87
N GLY A 188 7.85 -15.55 1.26
CA GLY A 188 6.48 -15.02 1.24
C GLY A 188 5.92 -14.75 2.63
N ALA A 189 6.72 -14.93 3.68
CA ALA A 189 6.27 -15.07 5.06
C ALA A 189 5.34 -13.94 5.52
N CYS A 190 5.60 -12.68 5.13
CA CYS A 190 4.74 -11.55 5.53
C CYS A 190 3.30 -11.63 4.98
N PHE A 191 3.09 -12.46 3.96
CA PHE A 191 1.80 -12.67 3.28
C PHE A 191 1.15 -14.01 3.64
N ASP A 192 1.93 -15.11 3.65
CA ASP A 192 1.43 -16.48 3.83
C ASP A 192 1.76 -17.11 5.20
N GLY A 193 2.60 -16.46 6.02
CA GLY A 193 3.04 -16.97 7.32
C GLY A 193 4.02 -18.13 7.24
N VAL A 194 4.54 -18.46 6.05
CA VAL A 194 5.49 -19.56 5.85
C VAL A 194 6.92 -19.02 5.91
N TYR A 195 7.54 -19.19 7.08
CA TYR A 195 8.90 -18.73 7.35
C TYR A 195 9.94 -19.77 6.89
N PRO A 196 10.90 -19.41 6.00
CA PRO A 196 11.80 -20.36 5.35
C PRO A 196 12.90 -20.95 6.25
N THR A 197 13.13 -20.41 7.43
CA THR A 197 14.25 -20.84 8.31
C THR A 197 13.89 -22.01 9.22
N GLY A 198 12.61 -22.35 9.36
CA GLY A 198 12.14 -23.51 10.15
C GLY A 198 12.21 -23.34 11.67
N ASP A 199 12.77 -22.24 12.15
CA ASP A 199 12.94 -21.88 13.57
C ASP A 199 11.96 -20.79 14.03
N VAL A 200 11.16 -20.22 13.13
CA VAL A 200 10.17 -19.19 13.48
C VAL A 200 8.86 -19.87 13.89
N THR A 201 8.58 -19.88 15.18
CA THR A 201 7.35 -20.41 15.76
C THR A 201 6.37 -19.29 16.15
N PRO A 202 5.07 -19.58 16.32
CA PRO A 202 4.11 -18.61 16.84
C PRO A 202 4.55 -17.97 18.17
N GLU A 203 5.17 -18.75 19.05
CA GLU A 203 5.66 -18.28 20.36
C GLU A 203 6.76 -17.24 20.19
N ILE A 204 7.72 -17.47 19.28
CA ILE A 204 8.78 -16.52 18.96
C ILE A 204 8.19 -15.23 18.36
N LEU A 205 7.19 -15.35 17.48
CA LEU A 205 6.53 -14.17 16.91
C LEU A 205 5.80 -13.35 17.98
N GLU A 206 5.15 -14.00 18.95
CA GLU A 206 4.52 -13.33 20.08
C GLU A 206 5.53 -12.66 21.01
N GLU A 207 6.66 -13.30 21.28
CA GLU A 207 7.74 -12.74 22.08
C GLU A 207 8.34 -11.49 21.43
N ILE A 208 8.69 -11.56 20.14
CA ILE A 208 9.16 -10.41 19.35
C ILE A 208 8.11 -9.30 19.34
N GLU A 209 6.82 -9.64 19.24
CA GLU A 209 5.75 -8.65 19.28
C GLU A 209 5.65 -7.95 20.64
N LYS A 210 5.78 -8.69 21.74
CA LYS A 210 5.79 -8.14 23.11
C LYS A 210 6.98 -7.19 23.30
N GLU A 211 8.18 -7.61 22.89
CA GLU A 211 9.38 -6.77 22.95
C GLU A 211 9.21 -5.47 22.16
N ARG A 212 8.62 -5.55 20.96
CA ARG A 212 8.34 -4.36 20.13
C ARG A 212 7.32 -3.43 20.79
N LYS A 213 6.28 -3.96 21.44
CA LYS A 213 5.29 -3.14 22.18
C LYS A 213 5.95 -2.41 23.34
N ILE A 214 6.74 -3.11 24.16
CA ILE A 214 7.48 -2.53 25.28
C ILE A 214 8.43 -1.43 24.79
N ALA A 215 9.16 -1.68 23.71
CA ALA A 215 10.05 -0.67 23.13
C ALA A 215 9.31 0.58 22.63
N GLN A 216 8.10 0.41 22.06
CA GLN A 216 7.25 1.53 21.64
C GLN A 216 6.69 2.32 22.82
N GLU A 217 6.22 1.65 23.87
CA GLU A 217 5.73 2.26 25.11
C GLU A 217 6.84 3.07 25.79
N ASN A 218 8.03 2.49 25.94
CA ASN A 218 9.18 3.18 26.52
C ASN A 218 9.61 4.41 25.69
N GLN A 219 9.50 4.36 24.35
CA GLN A 219 9.76 5.51 23.49
C GLN A 219 8.69 6.61 23.61
N LEU A 220 7.47 6.28 24.03
CA LEU A 220 6.41 7.24 24.31
C LEU A 220 6.63 7.88 25.68
N GLU A 221 7.01 7.10 26.70
CA GLU A 221 7.29 7.61 28.05
C GLU A 221 8.47 8.58 28.08
N LEU A 222 9.53 8.32 27.32
CA LEU A 222 10.70 9.21 27.20
C LEU A 222 10.43 10.54 26.45
N LYS A 223 9.21 10.72 25.90
CA LYS A 223 8.81 11.94 25.18
C LYS A 223 7.94 12.89 26.01
N PHE A 224 7.77 12.60 27.30
CA PHE A 224 7.09 13.47 28.27
C PHE A 224 8.09 14.13 29.23
#